data_AF-A0A6I3ML49-F1
#
_entry.id   AF-A0A6I3ML49-F1
#
_cell.length_a   1.000
_cell.length_b   1.000
_cell.length_c   1.000
_cell.angle_alpha   90.00
_cell.angle_beta   90.00
_cell.angle_gamma   90.00
#
_symmetry.space_group_name_H-M   'P 1'
#
loop_
_entity.id
_entity.type
_entity.pdbx_description
1 polymer ?
#
loop_
_entity_poly.entity_id
_entity_poly.type
_entity_poly.pdbx_seq_one_letter_code
_entity_poly.pdbx_strand_id
1 'polypeptide(L)'
;MGLRLRDIWHILYWVWFIYYVFYTIEEISKLRTVLIGEGILAMVVSTFILLFVGIILYLFSITYEVATKAKVYIRIFSLVFSVILFVLFFMALKGNSKLTIHY
;
A
#
# COMPACT_ATOMS: atom_id res chain seq x y z
N MET A 1 -26.38 8.32 18.75
CA MET A 1 -24.96 8.62 19.05
C MET A 1 -24.22 8.59 17.72
N GLY A 2 -24.06 9.73 17.05
CA GLY A 2 -23.53 9.79 15.69
C GLY A 2 -22.03 9.52 15.68
N LEU A 3 -21.59 8.56 14.85
CA LEU A 3 -20.18 8.36 14.52
C LEU A 3 -19.64 9.70 14.00
N ARG A 4 -18.63 10.26 14.68
CA ARG A 4 -18.02 11.51 14.24
C ARG A 4 -17.25 11.19 12.96
N LEU A 5 -17.28 12.09 11.97
CA LEU A 5 -16.62 11.91 10.66
C LEU A 5 -15.16 11.43 10.79
N ARG A 6 -14.47 11.92 11.83
CA ARG A 6 -13.13 11.51 12.28
C ARG A 6 -12.98 10.01 12.52
N ASP A 7 -13.92 9.39 13.21
CA ASP A 7 -13.86 7.97 13.57
C ASP A 7 -14.02 7.10 12.32
N ILE A 8 -14.86 7.55 11.39
CA ILE A 8 -15.07 6.91 10.08
C ILE A 8 -13.77 6.95 9.26
N TRP A 9 -13.12 8.11 9.17
CA TRP A 9 -11.84 8.26 8.46
C TRP A 9 -10.72 7.40 9.08
N HIS A 10 -10.69 7.30 10.41
CA HIS A 10 -9.71 6.47 11.10
C HIS A 10 -9.91 4.99 10.81
N ILE A 11 -11.15 4.49 10.85
CA ILE A 11 -11.47 3.10 10.48
C ILE A 11 -11.13 2.86 9.01
N LEU A 12 -11.49 3.78 8.12
CA LEU A 12 -11.22 3.68 6.69
C LEU A 12 -9.72 3.59 6.39
N TYR A 13 -8.89 4.35 7.12
CA TYR A 13 -7.43 4.26 7.03
C TYR A 13 -6.93 2.85 7.35
N TRP A 14 -7.39 2.25 8.45
CA TRP A 14 -6.94 0.91 8.84
C TRP A 14 -7.44 -0.18 7.92
N VAL A 15 -8.70 -0.11 7.47
CA VAL A 15 -9.25 -1.03 6.48
C VAL A 15 -8.46 -0.94 5.18
N TRP A 16 -8.17 0.28 4.71
CA TRP A 16 -7.33 0.49 3.54
C TRP A 16 -5.92 -0.08 3.75
N PHE A 17 -5.29 0.16 4.91
CA PHE A 17 -3.94 -0.32 5.18
C PHE A 17 -3.86 -1.85 5.13
N ILE A 18 -4.80 -2.55 5.78
CA ILE A 18 -4.86 -4.01 5.75
C ILE A 18 -5.06 -4.51 4.32
N TYR A 19 -5.99 -3.90 3.58
CA TYR A 19 -6.23 -4.22 2.17
C TYR A 19 -4.96 -4.04 1.33
N TYR A 20 -4.26 -2.90 1.47
CA TYR A 20 -3.03 -2.60 0.74
C TYR A 20 -1.94 -3.64 1.00
N VAL A 21 -1.78 -4.07 2.25
CA VAL A 21 -0.77 -5.09 2.62
C VAL A 21 -1.04 -6.40 1.89
N PHE A 22 -2.26 -6.93 1.98
CA PHE A 22 -2.60 -8.20 1.33
C PHE A 22 -2.53 -8.08 -0.19
N TYR A 23 -3.07 -7.00 -0.75
CA TYR A 23 -3.02 -6.73 -2.18
C TYR A 23 -1.58 -6.70 -2.71
N THR A 24 -0.70 -5.93 -2.07
CA THR A 24 0.69 -5.78 -2.54
C THR A 24 1.48 -7.08 -2.42
N ILE A 25 1.26 -7.88 -1.36
CA ILE A 25 1.88 -9.21 -1.23
C ILE A 25 1.41 -10.17 -2.32
N GLU A 26 0.11 -10.14 -2.64
CA GLU A 26 -0.46 -10.95 -3.72
C GLU A 26 0.15 -10.55 -5.07
N GLU A 27 0.26 -9.26 -5.36
CA GLU A 27 0.87 -8.78 -6.61
C GLU A 27 2.37 -9.12 -6.70
N ILE A 28 3.13 -9.02 -5.61
CA ILE A 28 4.51 -9.49 -5.56
C ILE A 28 4.59 -11.00 -5.87
N SER A 29 3.65 -11.78 -5.35
CA SER A 29 3.59 -13.22 -5.58
C SER A 29 3.25 -13.55 -7.04
N LYS A 30 2.29 -12.83 -7.64
CA LYS A 30 1.92 -12.96 -9.06
C LYS A 30 3.04 -12.55 -10.01
N LEU A 31 3.74 -11.46 -9.70
CA LEU A 31 4.90 -11.01 -10.48
C LEU A 31 5.97 -12.09 -10.54
N ARG A 32 6.14 -12.91 -9.49
CA ARG A 32 7.11 -14.02 -9.51
C ARG A 32 6.71 -15.20 -10.41
N THR A 33 5.44 -15.31 -10.81
CA THR A 33 4.90 -16.50 -11.48
C THR A 33 4.40 -16.26 -12.91
N VAL A 34 4.03 -15.02 -13.29
CA VAL A 34 3.37 -14.74 -14.58
C VAL A 34 4.09 -13.64 -15.38
N LEU A 35 4.41 -13.93 -16.65
CA LEU A 35 5.07 -13.05 -17.63
C LEU A 35 4.09 -12.58 -18.73
N ILE A 36 3.11 -11.75 -18.40
CA ILE A 36 2.21 -11.16 -19.42
C ILE A 36 2.22 -9.63 -19.27
N GLY A 37 2.70 -8.94 -20.31
CA GLY A 37 3.05 -7.51 -20.27
C GLY A 37 1.92 -6.56 -19.89
N GLU A 38 0.70 -6.78 -20.39
CA GLU A 38 -0.48 -5.96 -20.02
C GLU A 38 -0.84 -6.13 -18.54
N GLY A 39 -0.66 -7.34 -18.00
CA GLY A 39 -0.86 -7.62 -16.58
C GLY A 39 0.11 -6.82 -15.70
N ILE A 40 1.39 -6.78 -16.05
CA ILE A 40 2.42 -6.04 -15.29
C ILE A 40 2.07 -4.55 -15.22
N LEU A 41 1.63 -3.95 -16.33
CA LEU A 41 1.29 -2.53 -16.37
C LEU A 41 0.06 -2.23 -15.49
N ALA A 42 -0.96 -3.09 -15.52
CA ALA A 42 -2.13 -2.98 -14.64
C ALA A 42 -1.74 -3.12 -13.15
N MET A 43 -0.82 -4.02 -12.81
CA MET A 43 -0.31 -4.20 -11.45
C MET A 43 0.46 -2.97 -10.94
N VAL A 44 1.27 -2.34 -11.80
CA VAL A 44 2.00 -1.11 -11.44
C VAL A 44 1.02 0.03 -11.16
N VAL A 45 0.05 0.25 -12.06
CA VAL A 45 -0.92 1.34 -11.93
C VAL A 45 -1.77 1.17 -10.68
N SER A 46 -2.28 -0.04 -10.42
CA SER A 46 -3.11 -0.33 -9.24
C SER A 46 -2.34 -0.19 -7.93
N THR A 47 -1.13 -0.76 -7.83
CA THR A 47 -0.27 -0.64 -6.64
C THR A 47 0.09 0.83 -6.36
N PHE A 48 0.33 1.62 -7.41
CA PHE A 48 0.59 3.06 -7.30
C PHE A 48 -0.65 3.83 -6.80
N ILE A 49 -1.81 3.62 -7.42
CA ILE A 49 -3.07 4.28 -7.00
C ILE A 49 -3.36 3.97 -5.52
N LEU A 50 -3.20 2.71 -5.10
CA LEU A 50 -3.45 2.35 -3.72
C LEU A 50 -2.49 3.09 -2.78
N LEU A 51 -1.18 3.13 -3.07
CA LEU A 51 -0.22 3.89 -2.25
C LEU A 51 -0.66 5.36 -2.08
N PHE A 52 -1.12 6.01 -3.16
CA PHE A 52 -1.61 7.40 -3.10
C PHE A 52 -2.86 7.55 -2.25
N VAL A 53 -3.83 6.64 -2.37
CA VAL A 53 -5.02 6.60 -1.50
C VAL A 53 -4.60 6.48 -0.03
N GLY A 54 -3.60 5.65 0.26
CA GLY A 54 -3.02 5.50 1.59
C GLY A 54 -2.41 6.77 2.15
N ILE A 55 -1.63 7.48 1.33
CA ILE A 55 -1.03 8.77 1.72
C ILE A 55 -2.12 9.80 2.03
N ILE A 56 -3.18 9.86 1.21
CA ILE A 56 -4.30 10.76 1.45
C ILE A 56 -4.97 10.41 2.78
N LEU A 57 -5.34 9.14 3.00
CA LEU A 57 -5.97 8.71 4.26
C LEU A 57 -5.06 8.94 5.47
N TYR A 58 -3.74 8.77 5.33
CA TYR A 58 -2.76 9.08 6.36
C TYR A 58 -2.76 10.56 6.72
N LEU A 59 -2.71 11.46 5.71
CA LEU A 59 -2.75 12.90 5.91
C LEU A 59 -4.03 13.34 6.63
N PHE A 60 -5.19 12.83 6.18
CA PHE A 60 -6.47 13.06 6.86
C PHE A 60 -6.40 12.57 8.32
N SER A 61 -5.88 11.37 8.59
CA SER A 61 -5.77 10.86 9.95
C SER A 61 -4.93 11.76 10.88
N ILE A 62 -3.92 12.46 10.35
CA ILE A 62 -3.09 13.40 11.13
C ILE A 62 -3.89 14.67 11.45
N THR A 63 -4.65 15.19 10.48
CA THR A 63 -5.45 16.42 10.65
C THR A 63 -6.51 16.28 11.75
N TYR A 64 -7.03 15.07 11.99
CA TYR A 64 -8.15 14.86 12.88
C TYR A 64 -7.82 14.21 14.24
N GLU A 65 -6.57 13.85 14.59
CA GLU A 65 -6.30 13.10 15.84
C GLU A 65 -5.31 13.77 16.81
N VAL A 66 -5.73 13.90 18.08
CA VAL A 66 -4.93 14.39 19.21
C VAL A 66 -4.28 13.20 19.95
N ALA A 67 -2.99 13.05 19.68
CA ALA A 67 -1.87 12.53 20.48
C ALA A 67 -2.13 11.61 21.71
N THR A 68 -2.13 10.29 21.47
CA THR A 68 -1.39 9.36 22.35
C THR A 68 -0.19 8.84 21.59
N LYS A 69 1.01 8.87 22.20
CA LYS A 69 2.28 8.49 21.54
C LYS A 69 2.19 7.13 20.82
N ALA A 70 1.55 6.14 21.45
CA ALA A 70 1.35 4.80 20.88
C ALA A 70 0.66 4.82 19.50
N LYS A 71 -0.46 5.53 19.36
CA LYS A 71 -1.19 5.64 18.08
C LYS A 71 -0.36 6.31 16.98
N VAL A 72 0.46 7.29 17.35
CA VAL A 72 1.37 7.96 16.42
C VAL A 72 2.41 6.97 15.89
N TYR A 73 3.01 6.14 16.75
CA TYR A 73 3.99 5.14 16.33
C TYR A 73 3.40 4.08 15.40
N ILE A 74 2.24 3.50 15.72
CA ILE A 74 1.60 2.47 14.87
C ILE A 74 1.30 3.05 13.49
N ARG A 75 0.87 4.32 13.43
CA ARG A 75 0.58 4.99 12.16
C ARG A 75 1.85 5.26 11.34
N ILE A 76 2.90 5.79 11.95
CA ILE A 76 4.19 5.98 11.27
C ILE A 76 4.72 4.63 10.77
N PHE A 77 4.64 3.59 11.60
CA PHE A 77 5.03 2.24 11.22
C PHE A 77 4.25 1.75 10.00
N SER A 78 2.93 1.93 9.97
CA SER A 78 2.10 1.53 8.82
C SER A 78 2.49 2.26 7.52
N LEU A 79 2.85 3.55 7.60
CA LEU A 79 3.35 4.30 6.44
C LEU A 79 4.71 3.77 5.97
N VAL A 80 5.65 3.60 6.90
CA VAL A 80 6.99 3.06 6.62
C VAL A 80 6.89 1.66 6.00
N PHE A 81 6.04 0.80 6.58
CA PHE A 81 5.79 -0.54 6.06
C PHE A 81 5.19 -0.50 4.66
N SER A 82 4.29 0.45 4.38
CA SER A 82 3.70 0.61 3.04
C SER A 82 4.73 0.99 1.99
N VAL A 83 5.68 1.86 2.34
CA VAL A 83 6.82 2.24 1.49
C VAL A 83 7.76 1.05 1.27
N ILE A 84 8.06 0.26 2.31
CA ILE A 84 8.89 -0.95 2.18
C ILE A 84 8.23 -1.94 1.21
N LEU A 85 6.93 -2.22 1.35
CA LEU A 85 6.19 -3.09 0.44
C LEU A 85 6.24 -2.59 -1.00
N PHE A 86 6.09 -1.28 -1.20
CA PHE A 86 6.19 -0.66 -2.51
C PHE A 86 7.58 -0.85 -3.13
N VAL A 87 8.66 -0.67 -2.35
CA VAL A 87 10.03 -0.93 -2.81
C VAL A 87 10.20 -2.42 -3.19
N LEU A 88 9.69 -3.34 -2.36
CA LEU A 88 9.74 -4.78 -2.65
C LEU A 88 9.00 -5.14 -3.94
N PHE A 89 7.86 -4.50 -4.20
CA PHE A 89 7.12 -4.64 -5.47
C PHE A 89 7.98 -4.25 -6.68
N PHE A 90 8.64 -3.09 -6.65
CA PHE A 90 9.54 -2.67 -7.75
C PHE A 90 10.78 -3.56 -7.88
N MET A 91 11.32 -4.07 -6.76
CA MET A 91 12.40 -5.06 -6.81
C MET A 91 11.97 -6.35 -7.49
N ALA A 92 10.78 -6.86 -7.18
CA ALA A 92 10.21 -8.06 -7.83
C ALA A 92 9.97 -7.82 -9.33
N LEU A 93 9.49 -6.63 -9.70
CA LEU A 93 9.29 -6.24 -11.10
C LEU A 93 10.61 -6.18 -11.88
N LYS A 94 11.66 -5.56 -11.29
CA LYS A 94 13.00 -5.52 -11.88
C LYS A 94 13.62 -6.93 -12.04
N GLY A 95 13.40 -7.81 -11.07
CA GLY A 95 13.82 -9.21 -11.15
C GLY A 95 13.24 -9.94 -12.36
N ASN A 96 11.95 -9.71 -12.65
CA ASN A 96 11.27 -10.28 -13.81
C ASN A 96 11.72 -9.67 -15.14
N SER A 97 11.92 -8.36 -15.21
CA SER A 97 12.40 -7.71 -16.43
C SER A 97 13.76 -8.25 -16.89
N LYS A 98 14.64 -8.71 -15.97
CA LYS A 98 15.91 -9.34 -16.32
C LYS A 98 15.76 -10.76 -16.89
N LEU A 99 14.74 -11.50 -16.47
CA LEU A 99 14.44 -12.85 -16.99
C LEU A 99 13.95 -12.79 -18.45
N THR A 100 13.21 -11.74 -18.81
CA THR A 100 12.67 -11.57 -20.17
C THR A 100 13.73 -11.23 -21.24
N ILE A 101 14.89 -10.69 -20.85
CA ILE A 101 15.95 -10.27 -21.80
C ILE A 101 16.88 -11.46 -22.15
N HIS A 102 16.82 -12.55 -21.40
CA HIS A 102 17.68 -13.72 -21.56
C HIS A 102 17.04 -14.90 -22.33
N TYR A 103 15.78 -14.78 -22.75
CA TYR A 103 15.09 -15.71 -23.66
C TYR A 103 14.92 -15.06 -25.03
#